data_AF-A0A1G8P1N7-F1
#
_entry.id   AF-A0A1G8P1N7-F1
#
_cell.length_a   1.000
_cell.length_b   1.000
_cell.length_c   1.000
_cell.angle_alpha   90.00
_cell.angle_beta   90.00
_cell.angle_gamma   90.00
#
_symmetry.space_group_name_H-M   'P 1'
#
loop_
_entity.id
_entity.type
_entity.pdbx_description
1 polymer ?
#
loop_
_entity_poly.entity_id
_entity_poly.type
_entity_poly.pdbx_seq_one_letter_code
_entity_poly.pdbx_strand_id
1 'polypeptide(L)'
;MNRFKDQWIKYKISELHPKDLIHYGALYGVTVSFEEASDLLDLVQSSHWSIDDKQSMTNILEEAKKTVSSETYALLKQLFKNFIG
;
A
#
# COMPACT_ATOMS: atom_id res chain seq x y z
N MET A 1 -10.12 20.78 -2.50
CA MET A 1 -9.90 19.38 -2.08
C MET A 1 -9.14 19.36 -0.77
N ASN A 2 -9.50 18.49 0.17
CA ASN A 2 -9.03 18.60 1.54
C ASN A 2 -7.59 18.07 1.67
N ARG A 3 -6.59 18.89 1.32
CA ARG A 3 -5.15 18.60 1.46
C ARG A 3 -4.82 18.00 2.84
N PHE A 4 -5.60 18.36 3.85
CA PHE A 4 -5.53 17.79 5.18
C PHE A 4 -5.73 16.27 5.21
N LYS A 5 -6.70 15.71 4.46
CA LYS A 5 -6.95 14.26 4.43
C LYS A 5 -5.77 13.50 3.83
N ASP A 6 -5.25 13.97 2.68
CA ASP A 6 -4.11 13.37 2.01
C ASP A 6 -2.85 13.43 2.89
N GLN A 7 -2.58 14.58 3.49
CA GLN A 7 -1.47 14.75 4.45
C GLN A 7 -1.63 13.89 5.70
N TRP A 8 -2.85 13.79 6.25
CA TRP A 8 -3.12 13.00 7.45
C TRP A 8 -2.93 11.50 7.19
N ILE A 9 -3.36 11.00 6.04
CA ILE A 9 -3.16 9.59 5.67
C ILE A 9 -1.67 9.31 5.43
N LYS A 10 -0.96 10.20 4.70
CA LYS A 10 0.50 10.08 4.53
C LYS A 10 1.25 10.09 5.85
N TYR A 11 0.85 10.97 6.78
CA TYR A 11 1.40 11.00 8.12
C TYR A 11 1.16 9.66 8.85
N LYS A 12 -0.06 9.12 8.80
CA LYS A 12 -0.35 7.83 9.42
C LYS A 12 0.46 6.69 8.81
N ILE A 13 0.63 6.67 7.48
CA ILE A 13 1.46 5.68 6.79
C ILE A 13 2.94 5.83 7.17
N SER A 14 3.43 7.05 7.41
CA SER A 14 4.81 7.29 7.85
C SER A 14 5.12 6.75 9.26
N GLU A 15 4.09 6.55 10.09
CA GLU A 15 4.22 5.96 11.43
C GLU A 15 4.11 4.43 11.43
N LEU A 16 3.73 3.81 10.32
CA LEU A 16 3.60 2.36 10.22
C LEU A 16 4.97 1.68 10.23
N HIS A 17 4.98 0.45 10.72
CA HIS A 17 6.11 -0.46 10.67
C HIS A 17 5.75 -1.69 9.83
N PRO A 18 6.73 -2.45 9.32
CA PRO A 18 6.45 -3.65 8.52
C PRO A 18 5.57 -4.67 9.26
N LYS A 19 5.69 -4.76 10.59
CA LYS A 19 4.84 -5.63 11.43
C LYS A 19 3.36 -5.22 11.39
N ASP A 20 3.07 -3.94 11.28
CA ASP A 20 1.70 -3.44 11.16
C ASP A 20 1.11 -3.87 9.81
N LEU A 21 1.91 -3.79 8.73
CA LEU A 21 1.49 -4.24 7.41
C LEU A 21 1.21 -5.74 7.38
N ILE A 22 2.05 -6.56 8.02
CA ILE A 22 1.83 -8.00 8.19
C ILE A 22 0.52 -8.24 8.96
N HIS A 23 0.31 -7.53 10.07
CA HIS A 23 -0.89 -7.67 10.88
C HIS A 23 -2.15 -7.33 10.09
N TYR A 24 -2.18 -6.18 9.41
CA TYR A 24 -3.32 -5.77 8.60
C TYR A 24 -3.52 -6.69 7.39
N GLY A 25 -2.45 -7.11 6.72
CA GLY A 25 -2.50 -8.07 5.62
C GLY A 25 -3.23 -9.35 6.04
N ALA A 26 -2.87 -9.91 7.21
CA ALA A 26 -3.50 -11.12 7.73
C ALA A 26 -5.02 -10.97 7.96
N LEU A 27 -5.49 -9.79 8.36
CA LEU A 27 -6.94 -9.52 8.51
C LEU A 27 -7.70 -9.60 7.17
N TYR A 28 -7.01 -9.38 6.06
CA TYR A 28 -7.56 -9.44 4.70
C TYR A 28 -7.13 -10.71 3.94
N GLY A 29 -6.53 -11.69 4.61
CA GLY A 29 -6.05 -12.93 4.00
C GLY A 29 -4.78 -12.76 3.16
N VAL A 30 -4.08 -11.63 3.26
CA VAL A 30 -2.81 -11.38 2.58
C VAL A 30 -1.66 -11.77 3.51
N THR A 31 -0.90 -12.79 3.10
CA THR A 31 0.33 -13.16 3.82
C THR A 31 1.49 -12.46 3.14
N VAL A 32 2.15 -11.56 3.88
CA VAL A 32 3.31 -10.80 3.41
C VAL A 32 4.47 -11.14 4.33
N SER A 33 5.65 -11.41 3.77
CA SER A 33 6.86 -11.57 4.58
C SER A 33 7.30 -10.22 5.18
N PHE A 34 8.20 -10.25 6.16
CA PHE A 34 8.73 -9.01 6.73
C PHE A 34 9.52 -8.17 5.72
N GLU A 35 10.25 -8.83 4.82
CA GLU A 35 11.02 -8.18 3.75
C GLU A 35 10.08 -7.51 2.74
N GLU A 36 9.11 -8.25 2.20
CA GLU A 36 8.09 -7.68 1.31
C GLU A 36 7.30 -6.54 1.98
N ALA A 37 6.98 -6.66 3.27
CA ALA A 37 6.28 -5.62 4.01
C ALA A 37 7.14 -4.37 4.22
N SER A 38 8.45 -4.54 4.41
CA SER A 38 9.40 -3.45 4.51
C SER A 38 9.52 -2.72 3.19
N ASP A 39 9.71 -3.45 2.09
CA ASP A 39 9.89 -2.86 0.78
C ASP A 39 8.59 -2.20 0.26
N LEU A 40 7.42 -2.79 0.54
CA LEU A 40 6.14 -2.15 0.24
C LEU A 40 5.95 -0.84 0.99
N LEU A 41 6.34 -0.83 2.27
CA LEU A 41 6.20 0.37 3.09
C LEU A 41 7.13 1.48 2.60
N ASP A 42 8.39 1.13 2.30
CA ASP A 42 9.36 2.07 1.72
C ASP A 42 8.88 2.62 0.37
N LEU A 43 8.34 1.76 -0.51
CA LEU A 43 7.73 2.17 -1.78
C LEU A 43 6.62 3.19 -1.56
N VAL A 44 5.68 2.93 -0.65
CA VAL A 44 4.54 3.83 -0.43
C VAL A 44 4.99 5.13 0.27
N GLN A 45 5.98 5.07 1.16
CA GLN A 45 6.47 6.24 1.89
C GLN A 45 7.37 7.15 1.03
N SER A 46 8.15 6.58 0.11
CA SER A 46 9.09 7.32 -0.73
C SER A 46 8.46 7.83 -2.04
N SER A 47 7.41 7.17 -2.54
CA SER A 47 6.78 7.55 -3.81
C SER A 47 5.81 8.72 -3.69
N HIS A 48 5.63 9.43 -4.81
CA HIS A 48 4.66 10.52 -4.92
C HIS A 48 3.30 10.01 -5.39
N TRP A 49 2.30 10.04 -4.49
CA TRP A 49 0.92 9.69 -4.81
C TRP A 49 -0.07 10.61 -4.10
N SER A 50 -1.34 10.57 -4.50
CA SER A 50 -2.45 11.32 -3.90
C SER A 50 -3.69 10.43 -3.83
N ILE A 51 -4.39 10.42 -2.69
CA ILE A 51 -5.63 9.63 -2.51
C ILE A 51 -6.72 10.00 -3.51
N ASP A 52 -6.76 11.28 -3.90
CA ASP A 52 -7.75 11.74 -4.86
C ASP A 52 -7.30 11.53 -6.32
N ASP A 53 -6.06 11.08 -6.54
CA ASP A 53 -5.54 10.75 -7.86
C ASP A 53 -5.38 9.23 -8.02
N LYS A 54 -6.43 8.63 -8.57
CA LYS A 54 -6.49 7.20 -8.87
C LYS A 54 -5.35 6.72 -9.75
N GLN A 55 -4.86 7.54 -10.68
CA GLN A 55 -3.76 7.15 -11.55
C GLN A 55 -2.48 7.01 -10.73
N SER A 56 -2.19 7.98 -9.84
CA SER A 56 -1.01 7.89 -8.97
C SER A 56 -1.02 6.64 -8.09
N MET A 57 -2.16 6.32 -7.47
CA MET A 57 -2.29 5.12 -6.63
C MET A 57 -2.18 3.82 -7.45
N THR A 58 -2.69 3.81 -8.68
CA THR A 58 -2.56 2.66 -9.59
C THR A 58 -1.10 2.45 -9.99
N ASN A 59 -0.34 3.53 -10.19
CA ASN A 59 1.09 3.44 -10.48
C ASN A 59 1.86 2.79 -9.30
N ILE A 60 1.56 3.17 -8.05
CA ILE A 60 2.15 2.54 -6.86
C ILE A 60 1.83 1.05 -6.80
N LEU A 61 0.58 0.67 -7.10
CA LEU A 61 0.19 -0.74 -7.14
C LEU A 61 1.02 -1.51 -8.18
N GLU A 62 1.18 -0.99 -9.40
CA GLU A 62 1.97 -1.67 -10.42
C GLU A 62 3.47 -1.73 -10.09
N GLU A 63 4.00 -0.77 -9.31
CA GLU A 63 5.37 -0.85 -8.77
C GLU A 63 5.49 -1.92 -7.67
N ALA A 64 4.47 -2.07 -6.82
CA ALA A 64 4.42 -3.11 -5.79
C ALA A 64 4.53 -4.53 -6.39
N LYS A 65 4.08 -4.74 -7.64
CA LYS A 65 4.25 -6.01 -8.37
C LYS A 65 5.70 -6.51 -8.43
N LYS A 66 6.68 -5.60 -8.46
CA LYS A 66 8.10 -5.95 -8.50
C LYS A 66 8.68 -6.32 -7.12
N THR A 67 7.93 -5.99 -6.07
CA THR A 67 8.36 -6.02 -4.69
C THR A 67 7.83 -7.25 -3.96
N VAL A 68 6.68 -7.77 -4.38
CA VAL A 68 6.02 -8.89 -3.71
C VAL A 68 5.82 -10.08 -4.63
N SER A 69 5.54 -11.23 -4.02
CA SER A 69 5.15 -12.44 -4.75
C SER A 69 3.91 -12.21 -5.62
N SER A 70 3.79 -12.98 -6.69
CA SER A 70 2.63 -12.93 -7.60
C SER A 70 1.30 -13.17 -6.88
N GLU A 71 1.28 -14.01 -5.84
CA GLU A 71 0.10 -14.31 -5.03
C GLU A 71 -0.29 -13.10 -4.18
N THR A 72 0.67 -12.53 -3.45
CA THR A 72 0.48 -11.30 -2.68
C THR A 72 0.00 -10.16 -3.56
N TYR A 73 0.60 -10.01 -4.76
CA TYR A 73 0.20 -8.98 -5.72
C TYR A 73 -1.25 -9.15 -6.18
N ALA A 74 -1.70 -10.38 -6.45
CA ALA A 74 -3.07 -10.63 -6.86
C ALA A 74 -4.08 -10.21 -5.78
N LEU A 75 -3.77 -10.49 -4.50
CA LEU A 75 -4.59 -10.08 -3.37
C LEU A 75 -4.58 -8.57 -3.16
N LEU A 76 -3.42 -7.92 -3.24
CA LEU A 76 -3.30 -6.46 -3.18
C LEU A 76 -4.13 -5.79 -4.28
N LYS A 77 -4.07 -6.31 -5.50
CA LYS A 77 -4.88 -5.82 -6.64
C LYS A 77 -6.38 -5.97 -6.39
N GLN A 78 -6.80 -7.07 -5.77
CA GLN A 78 -8.20 -7.27 -5.40
C GLN A 78 -8.64 -6.28 -4.32
N LEU A 79 -7.83 -6.07 -3.28
CA LEU A 79 -8.12 -5.07 -2.24
C LEU A 79 -8.18 -3.66 -2.83
N PHE A 80 -7.22 -3.31 -3.68
CA PHE A 80 -7.20 -2.02 -4.38
C PHE A 80 -8.50 -1.81 -5.17
N LYS A 81 -8.95 -2.83 -5.90
CA LYS A 81 -10.22 -2.76 -6.64
C LYS A 81 -11.43 -2.55 -5.71
N ASN A 82 -11.43 -3.16 -4.52
CA ASN A 82 -12.55 -3.09 -3.60
C ASN A 82 -12.66 -1.74 -2.85
N PHE A 83 -11.53 -1.07 -2.60
CA PHE A 83 -11.48 0.15 -1.78
C PHE A 83 -11.18 1.44 -2.57
N ILE A 84 -10.58 1.33 -3.76
CA ILE A 84 -10.13 2.47 -4.58
C ILE A 84 -10.64 2.37 -6.04
N GLY A 85 -10.76 1.14 -6.55
CA GLY A 85 -11.13 0.79 -7.92
C GLY A 85 -12.53 1.18 -8.37
#